data_AF-A0A518GNK6-F1
#
_entry.id   AF-A0A518GNK6-F1
#
_cell.length_a   1.000
_cell.length_b   1.000
_cell.length_c   1.000
_cell.angle_alpha   90.00
_cell.angle_beta   90.00
_cell.angle_gamma   90.00
#
_symmetry.space_group_name_H-M   'P 1'
#
loop_
_entity.id
_entity.type
_entity.pdbx_description
1 polymer ?
#
loop_
_entity_poly.entity_id
_entity_poly.type
_entity_poly.pdbx_seq_one_letter_code
_entity_poly.pdbx_strand_id
1 'polypeptide(L)'
;MSLISPVLQEPVRSALPSKQIETSRYVALSSQIPDDVLIIDEVFPEDELDLISQRFEPYLKEYGVFPFLGVLGGNVVAIGCENSNLGKIFYFDFDFGIFELDATLDEFLSGLQPQGGPG
;
A
#
# COMPACT_ATOMS: atom_id res chain seq x y z
N MET A 1 8.80 -10.48 -8.56
CA MET A 1 7.74 -10.73 -7.55
C MET A 1 8.24 -11.12 -6.16
N SER A 2 9.55 -11.22 -5.88
CA SER A 2 10.01 -11.61 -4.52
C SER A 2 9.77 -10.55 -3.43
N LEU A 3 9.61 -9.28 -3.80
CA LEU A 3 9.55 -8.16 -2.84
C LEU A 3 8.28 -8.17 -1.98
N ILE A 4 7.16 -8.68 -2.52
CA ILE A 4 5.87 -8.77 -1.82
C ILE A 4 5.55 -10.20 -1.37
N SER A 5 6.45 -11.16 -1.57
CA SER A 5 6.21 -12.53 -1.12
C SER A 5 5.80 -12.63 0.34
N PRO A 6 6.34 -11.83 1.30
CA PRO A 6 5.91 -11.89 2.70
C PRO A 6 4.42 -11.58 2.90
N VAL A 7 3.83 -10.66 2.13
CA VAL A 7 2.40 -10.29 2.30
C VAL A 7 1.44 -11.30 1.67
N LEU A 8 1.94 -12.13 0.73
CA LEU A 8 1.14 -13.17 0.09
C LEU A 8 1.05 -14.46 0.93
N GLN A 9 1.84 -14.58 1.99
CA GLN A 9 1.90 -15.77 2.84
C GLN A 9 1.00 -15.65 4.07
N GLU A 10 0.46 -16.78 4.52
CA GLU A 10 -0.22 -16.85 5.81
C GLU A 10 0.78 -16.84 6.99
N PRO A 11 0.44 -16.24 8.14
CA PRO A 11 -0.85 -15.60 8.48
C PRO A 11 -0.93 -14.12 8.06
N VAL A 12 0.10 -13.56 7.42
CA VAL A 12 0.18 -12.12 7.11
C VAL A 12 -0.94 -11.72 6.17
N ARG A 13 -1.16 -12.49 5.10
CA ARG A 13 -2.18 -12.23 4.08
C ARG A 13 -3.57 -12.06 4.70
N SER A 14 -4.03 -13.01 5.51
CA SER A 14 -5.35 -12.95 6.13
C SER A 14 -5.47 -11.91 7.24
N ALA A 15 -4.37 -11.50 7.87
CA ALA A 15 -4.36 -10.49 8.91
C ALA A 15 -4.46 -9.05 8.36
N LEU A 16 -3.90 -8.78 7.18
CA LEU A 16 -3.79 -7.43 6.61
C LEU A 16 -5.14 -6.68 6.47
N PRO A 17 -6.24 -7.31 6.02
CA PRO A 17 -7.56 -6.65 5.95
C PRO A 17 -8.15 -6.25 7.30
N SER A 18 -7.57 -6.70 8.43
CA SER A 18 -7.96 -6.25 9.79
C SER A 18 -7.13 -5.07 10.30
N LYS A 19 -6.26 -4.53 9.44
CA LYS A 19 -5.32 -3.45 9.76
C LYS A 19 -5.67 -2.14 9.06
N GLN A 20 -5.13 -1.06 9.59
CA GLN A 20 -5.24 0.29 9.03
C GLN A 20 -3.89 1.00 9.06
N ILE A 21 -3.78 2.03 8.22
CA ILE A 21 -2.64 2.91 8.12
C ILE A 21 -3.04 4.26 8.75
N GLU A 22 -2.35 4.67 9.80
CA GLU A 22 -2.52 6.02 10.39
C GLU A 22 -1.82 7.06 9.52
N THR A 23 -2.58 7.98 8.92
CA THR A 23 -2.01 8.95 7.95
C THR A 23 -1.10 9.96 8.64
N SER A 24 -1.38 10.27 9.91
CA SER A 24 -0.58 11.16 10.77
C SER A 24 0.90 10.74 10.91
N ARG A 25 1.24 9.48 10.62
CA ARG A 25 2.63 9.00 10.57
C ARG A 25 3.42 9.56 9.39
N TYR A 26 2.73 10.01 8.34
CA TYR A 26 3.33 10.43 7.08
C TYR A 26 2.93 11.88 6.78
N VAL A 27 3.80 12.84 7.16
CA VAL A 27 3.51 14.28 7.07
C VAL A 27 3.02 14.71 5.69
N ALA A 28 3.63 14.20 4.62
CA ALA A 28 3.23 14.54 3.25
C ALA A 28 1.80 14.07 2.93
N LEU A 29 1.41 12.90 3.43
CA LEU A 29 0.08 12.32 3.26
C LEU A 29 -0.96 13.07 4.09
N SER A 30 -0.76 13.16 5.42
CA SER A 30 -1.71 13.80 6.35
C SER A 30 -1.94 15.29 6.07
N SER A 31 -1.02 15.93 5.35
CA SER A 31 -1.16 17.33 4.94
C SER A 31 -1.99 17.53 3.67
N GLN A 32 -2.20 16.47 2.89
CA GLN A 32 -2.83 16.54 1.57
C GLN A 32 -4.19 15.83 1.49
N ILE A 33 -4.36 14.72 2.20
CA ILE A 33 -5.65 14.01 2.23
C ILE A 33 -6.42 14.33 3.52
N PRO A 34 -7.76 14.34 3.47
CA PRO A 34 -8.59 14.63 4.65
C PRO A 34 -8.71 13.43 5.61
N ASP A 35 -8.35 12.23 5.16
CA ASP A 35 -8.52 10.99 5.93
C ASP A 35 -7.45 10.85 7.01
N ASP A 36 -7.88 10.55 8.24
CA ASP A 36 -6.97 10.23 9.36
C ASP A 36 -6.42 8.80 9.28
N VAL A 37 -7.18 7.90 8.65
CA VAL A 37 -6.84 6.49 8.52
C VAL A 37 -7.15 5.96 7.12
N LEU A 38 -6.30 5.06 6.61
CA LEU A 38 -6.56 4.29 5.40
C LEU A 38 -6.85 2.84 5.77
N ILE A 39 -8.01 2.35 5.34
CA ILE A 39 -8.47 0.99 5.62
C ILE A 39 -7.98 0.04 4.54
N ILE A 40 -7.18 -0.96 4.92
CA ILE A 40 -6.76 -2.02 4.00
C ILE A 40 -7.99 -2.92 3.77
N ASP A 41 -8.46 -2.97 2.52
CA ASP A 41 -9.64 -3.76 2.13
C ASP A 41 -9.23 -5.19 1.75
N GLU A 42 -8.16 -5.31 0.96
CA GLU A 42 -7.69 -6.60 0.47
C GLU A 42 -6.18 -6.66 0.21
N VAL A 43 -5.66 -7.89 0.25
CA VAL A 43 -4.37 -8.24 -0.34
C VAL A 43 -4.64 -8.83 -1.71
N PHE A 44 -4.06 -8.25 -2.76
CA PHE A 44 -4.33 -8.72 -4.11
C PHE A 44 -3.87 -10.18 -4.29
N PRO A 45 -4.74 -11.07 -4.81
CA PRO A 45 -4.39 -12.47 -5.06
C PRO A 45 -3.24 -12.59 -6.06
N GLU A 46 -2.32 -13.53 -5.81
CA GLU A 46 -1.13 -13.73 -6.65
C GLU A 46 -1.50 -14.02 -8.13
N ASP A 47 -2.60 -14.72 -8.37
CA ASP A 47 -3.13 -15.05 -9.69
C ASP A 47 -3.82 -13.87 -10.40
N GLU A 48 -4.13 -12.79 -9.69
CA GLU A 48 -4.75 -11.57 -10.25
C GLU A 48 -3.77 -10.40 -10.39
N LEU A 49 -2.58 -10.51 -9.79
CA LEU A 49 -1.57 -9.45 -9.75
C LEU A 49 -1.20 -8.88 -11.12
N ASP A 50 -1.07 -9.70 -12.15
CA ASP A 50 -0.77 -9.24 -13.51
C ASP A 50 -1.91 -8.40 -14.10
N LEU A 51 -3.16 -8.82 -13.87
CA LEU A 51 -4.35 -8.09 -14.34
C LEU A 51 -4.51 -6.76 -13.61
N ILE A 52 -4.26 -6.76 -12.30
CA ILE A 52 -4.31 -5.56 -11.47
C ILE A 52 -3.20 -4.60 -11.88
N SER A 53 -1.98 -5.09 -12.10
CA SER A 53 -0.87 -4.27 -12.58
C SER A 53 -1.18 -3.63 -13.92
N GLN A 54 -1.81 -4.34 -14.86
CA GLN A 54 -2.24 -3.77 -16.15
C GLN A 54 -3.31 -2.69 -15.98
N ARG A 55 -4.27 -2.90 -15.07
CA ARG A 55 -5.30 -1.91 -14.76
C ARG A 55 -4.73 -0.61 -14.20
N PHE A 56 -3.70 -0.71 -13.35
CA PHE A 56 -3.06 0.44 -12.72
C PHE A 56 -1.86 1.00 -13.50
N GLU A 57 -1.40 0.32 -14.56
CA GLU A 57 -0.26 0.75 -15.37
C GLU A 57 -0.34 2.22 -15.82
N PRO A 58 -1.49 2.75 -16.31
CA PRO A 58 -1.58 4.15 -16.74
C PRO A 58 -1.28 5.16 -15.64
N TYR A 59 -1.39 4.77 -14.37
CA TYR A 59 -1.23 5.63 -13.20
C TYR A 59 0.08 5.40 -12.47
N LEU A 60 0.57 4.16 -12.43
CA LEU A 60 1.70 3.78 -11.58
C LEU A 60 3.03 3.65 -12.32
N LYS A 61 2.99 3.49 -13.65
CA LYS A 61 4.18 3.22 -14.46
C LYS A 61 5.22 4.32 -14.38
N GLU A 62 4.80 5.58 -14.36
CA GLU A 62 5.73 6.72 -14.27
C GLU A 62 6.50 6.79 -12.94
N TYR A 63 5.96 6.15 -11.90
CA TYR A 63 6.57 6.07 -10.58
C TYR A 63 7.41 4.82 -10.38
N GLY A 64 7.40 3.87 -11.33
CA GLY A 64 8.15 2.62 -11.20
C GLY A 64 7.70 1.76 -10.01
N VAL A 65 6.39 1.76 -9.70
CA VAL A 65 5.82 1.02 -8.56
C VAL A 65 4.84 -0.06 -9.01
N PHE A 66 4.64 -1.07 -8.17
CA PHE A 66 3.77 -2.20 -8.41
C PHE A 66 2.72 -2.33 -7.30
N PRO A 67 1.41 -2.35 -7.61
CA PRO A 67 0.35 -2.38 -6.60
C PRO A 67 0.18 -3.78 -5.99
N PHE A 68 -0.04 -3.86 -4.68
CA PHE A 68 -0.19 -5.14 -3.97
C PHE A 68 -1.26 -5.17 -2.87
N LEU A 69 -1.75 -4.03 -2.39
CA LEU A 69 -2.92 -3.94 -1.51
C LEU A 69 -3.99 -3.02 -2.10
N GLY A 70 -5.24 -3.41 -1.91
CA GLY A 70 -6.40 -2.55 -2.09
C GLY A 70 -6.71 -1.80 -0.79
N VAL A 71 -6.94 -0.50 -0.91
CA VAL A 71 -7.44 0.37 0.16
C VAL A 71 -8.89 0.70 -0.15
N LEU A 72 -9.73 0.80 0.90
CA LEU A 72 -11.12 1.18 0.76
C LEU A 72 -11.26 2.48 -0.06
N GLY A 73 -12.15 2.49 -1.04
CA GLY A 73 -12.28 3.61 -2.01
C GLY A 73 -11.57 3.36 -3.34
N GLY A 74 -10.85 2.24 -3.49
CA GLY A 74 -10.23 1.82 -4.74
C GLY A 74 -8.79 2.31 -4.94
N ASN A 75 -8.26 3.04 -3.97
CA ASN A 75 -6.86 3.43 -3.87
C ASN A 75 -5.97 2.22 -3.53
N VAL A 76 -4.65 2.34 -3.69
CA VAL A 76 -3.75 1.18 -3.54
C VAL A 76 -2.48 1.49 -2.77
N VAL A 77 -1.94 0.45 -2.12
CA VAL A 77 -0.55 0.44 -1.67
C VAL A 77 0.30 -0.28 -2.71
N ALA A 78 1.43 0.32 -3.06
CA ALA A 78 2.35 -0.16 -4.07
C ALA A 78 3.79 -0.22 -3.55
N ILE A 79 4.62 -1.02 -4.19
CA ILE A 79 6.05 -1.20 -3.87
C ILE A 79 6.93 -0.77 -5.04
N GLY A 80 7.99 -0.02 -4.74
CA GLY A 80 8.96 0.40 -5.73
C GLY A 80 9.72 -0.77 -6.33
N CYS A 81 9.83 -0.76 -7.65
CA CYS A 81 10.43 -1.84 -8.45
C CYS A 81 11.62 -1.35 -9.31
N GLU A 82 11.92 -0.06 -9.29
CA GLU A 82 13.04 0.53 -10.02
C GLU A 82 14.22 0.82 -9.09
N ASN A 83 15.43 0.95 -9.66
CA ASN A 83 16.66 1.13 -8.87
C ASN A 83 16.61 2.34 -7.91
N SER A 84 15.85 3.39 -8.25
CA SER A 84 15.72 4.61 -7.44
C SER A 84 14.80 4.44 -6.22
N ASN A 85 13.88 3.47 -6.23
CA ASN A 85 12.85 3.30 -5.21
C ASN A 85 12.63 1.84 -4.77
N LEU A 86 13.51 0.93 -5.17
CA LEU A 86 13.37 -0.51 -4.96
C LEU A 86 13.05 -0.85 -3.50
N GLY A 87 11.90 -1.48 -3.28
CA GLY A 87 11.45 -1.96 -1.97
C GLY A 87 10.76 -0.92 -1.09
N LYS A 88 10.74 0.36 -1.48
CA LYS A 88 9.97 1.40 -0.79
C LYS A 88 8.48 1.21 -0.96
N ILE A 89 7.70 1.62 0.03
CA ILE A 89 6.24 1.48 0.04
C ILE A 89 5.59 2.82 -0.25
N PHE A 90 4.55 2.79 -1.08
CA PHE A 90 3.83 3.96 -1.54
C PHE A 90 2.32 3.78 -1.38
N TYR A 91 1.62 4.84 -1.06
CA TYR A 91 0.18 4.94 -1.21
C TYR A 91 -0.13 5.75 -2.47
N PHE A 92 -1.04 5.24 -3.30
CA PHE A 92 -1.54 5.95 -4.46
C PHE A 92 -3.02 6.26 -4.29
N ASP A 93 -3.34 7.53 -4.46
CA ASP A 93 -4.67 8.09 -4.45
C ASP A 93 -4.98 8.68 -5.83
N PHE A 94 -6.18 8.39 -6.37
CA PHE A 94 -6.57 8.90 -7.68
C PHE A 94 -6.69 10.43 -7.74
N ASP A 95 -7.02 11.08 -6.63
CA ASP A 95 -7.24 12.53 -6.57
C ASP A 95 -5.97 13.27 -6.15
N PHE A 96 -5.14 12.66 -5.29
CA PHE A 96 -4.00 13.33 -4.67
C PHE A 96 -2.63 12.84 -5.15
N GLY A 97 -2.58 11.76 -5.93
CA GLY A 97 -1.34 11.20 -6.48
C GLY A 97 -0.65 10.22 -5.54
N ILE A 98 0.68 10.14 -5.64
CA ILE A 98 1.48 9.13 -4.92
C ILE A 98 2.23 9.72 -3.72
N PHE A 99 2.28 8.94 -2.65
CA PHE A 99 2.91 9.30 -1.38
C PHE A 99 3.83 8.18 -0.92
N GLU A 100 5.09 8.50 -0.61
CA GLU A 100 6.00 7.55 0.06
C GLU A 100 5.50 7.33 1.49
N LEU A 101 5.33 6.07 1.88
CA LEU A 101 4.97 5.66 3.24
C LEU A 101 6.24 5.30 4.01
N ASP A 102 6.83 4.14 3.71
CA ASP A 102 7.97 3.61 4.45
C ASP A 102 9.09 3.16 3.49
N ALA A 103 10.33 3.11 3.98
CA ALA A 103 11.47 2.76 3.15
C ALA A 103 11.53 1.26 2.83
N THR A 104 10.85 0.44 3.63
CA THR A 104 10.81 -1.02 3.47
C THR A 104 9.43 -1.60 3.81
N LEU A 105 9.17 -2.81 3.29
CA LEU A 105 7.96 -3.57 3.62
C LEU A 105 7.87 -3.90 5.12
N ASP A 106 8.98 -4.20 5.78
CA ASP A 106 9.00 -4.55 7.21
C ASP A 106 8.63 -3.34 8.08
N GLU A 107 9.15 -2.16 7.76
CA GLU A 107 8.78 -0.90 8.43
C GLU A 107 7.28 -0.64 8.27
N PHE A 108 6.77 -0.76 7.03
CA PHE A 108 5.35 -0.60 6.74
C PHE A 108 4.49 -1.56 7.59
N LEU A 109 4.78 -2.86 7.56
CA LEU A 109 4.02 -3.87 8.30
C LEU A 109 4.06 -3.65 9.81
N SER A 110 5.21 -3.23 10.35
CA SER A 110 5.38 -2.96 11.78
C SER A 110 4.56 -1.78 12.29
N GLY A 111 4.23 -0.83 11.41
CA GLY A 111 3.50 0.37 11.74
C GLY A 111 1.98 0.27 11.61
N LEU A 112 1.46 -0.84 11.07
CA LEU A 112 0.03 -1.05 10.88
C LEU A 112 -0.72 -1.22 12.21
N GLN A 113 -1.84 -0.52 12.35
CA GLN A 113 -2.69 -0.59 13.54
C GLN A 113 -3.89 -1.51 13.32
N PRO A 114 -4.42 -2.18 14.36
CA PRO A 114 -5.72 -2.86 14.27
C PRO A 114 -6.84 -1.88 13.94
N GLN A 115 -7.79 -2.28 13.09
CA GLN A 115 -9.01 -1.51 12.88
C GLN A 115 -9.84 -1.46 14.19
N GLY A 116 -10.31 -0.27 14.56
CA GLY A 116 -11.19 -0.08 15.73
C GLY A 116 -10.50 -0.01 17.10
N GLY A 117 -9.18 0.25 17.15
CA GLY A 117 -8.51 0.62 18.40
C GLY A 117 -8.94 2.01 18.92
N PRO A 118 -8.91 2.27 20.24
CA PRO A 118 -9.21 3.61 20.76
C PRO A 118 -8.07 4.56 20.37
N GLY A 119 -8.40 5.61 19.63
CA GLY A 119 -7.59 6.83 19.52
C GLY A 119 -7.60 7.65 20.81
#